data_AF-A0AAD3AW64-F1
#
_entry.id   AF-A0AAD3AW64-F1
#
_cell.length_a   1.000
_cell.length_b   1.000
_cell.length_c   1.000
_cell.angle_alpha   90.00
_cell.angle_beta   90.00
_cell.angle_gamma   90.00
#
_symmetry.space_group_name_H-M   'P 1'
#
loop_
_entity.id
_entity.type
_entity.pdbx_description
1 polymer ?
#
loop_
_entity_poly.entity_id
_entity_poly.type
_entity_poly.pdbx_seq_one_letter_code
_entity_poly.pdbx_strand_id
1 'polypeptide(L)'
;MTLAKVKNLYDQDFALWIEKTVKQLKSGYLSQVDLENLIEEVESLGRRDKRELKNRLITLFEQALKRRYLPLSDCYRGWEVTIKRCQSQLKDILKDSPSLCSF
;
A
#
# COMPACT_ATOMS: atom_id res chain seq x y z
N MET A 1 -11.31 16.33 32.28
CA MET A 1 -11.92 17.15 31.22
C MET A 1 -11.40 16.62 29.90
N THR A 2 -12.27 16.02 29.11
CA THR A 2 -11.95 15.41 27.81
C THR A 2 -11.58 16.50 26.82
N LEU A 3 -10.29 16.59 26.46
CA LEU A 3 -9.81 17.42 25.37
C LEU A 3 -10.53 16.96 24.11
N ALA A 4 -11.50 17.74 23.65
CA ALA A 4 -12.08 17.56 22.33
C ALA A 4 -10.91 17.66 21.33
N LYS A 5 -10.49 16.50 20.80
CA LYS A 5 -9.48 16.39 19.76
C LYS A 5 -9.93 17.33 18.65
N VAL A 6 -9.22 18.46 18.48
CA VAL A 6 -9.50 19.42 17.40
C VAL A 6 -9.53 18.58 16.14
N LYS A 7 -10.71 18.45 15.50
CA LYS A 7 -10.86 17.63 14.30
C LYS A 7 -9.86 18.18 13.28
N ASN A 8 -8.76 17.46 13.08
CA ASN A 8 -7.69 17.91 12.22
C ASN A 8 -8.22 17.92 10.78
N LEU A 9 -7.71 18.81 9.93
CA LEU A 9 -8.03 18.80 8.50
C LEU A 9 -7.78 17.40 7.91
N TYR A 10 -6.78 16.69 8.43
CA TYR A 10 -6.51 15.28 8.15
C TYR A 10 -7.74 14.37 8.33
N ASP A 11 -8.47 14.50 9.44
CA ASP A 11 -9.65 13.66 9.75
C ASP A 11 -10.92 14.10 9.00
N GLN A 12 -10.98 15.35 8.56
CA GLN A 12 -12.16 15.95 7.93
C GLN A 12 -12.14 15.86 6.40
N ASP A 13 -10.99 16.17 5.80
CA ASP A 13 -10.79 16.18 4.37
C ASP A 13 -9.32 15.86 4.06
N PHE A 14 -9.06 14.56 3.90
CA PHE A 14 -7.73 14.04 3.61
C PHE A 14 -7.15 14.60 2.30
N ALA A 15 -7.98 14.79 1.27
CA ALA A 15 -7.51 15.30 -0.02
C ALA A 15 -7.02 16.76 0.12
N LEU A 16 -7.81 17.59 0.80
CA LEU A 16 -7.45 18.97 1.08
C LEU A 16 -6.24 19.07 2.03
N TRP A 17 -6.11 18.15 3.00
CA TRP A 17 -4.92 18.05 3.84
C TRP A 17 -3.67 17.74 3.03
N ILE A 18 -3.71 16.78 2.10
CA ILE A 18 -2.59 16.46 1.20
C ILE A 18 -2.19 17.69 0.38
N GLU A 19 -3.14 18.36 -0.26
CA GLU A 19 -2.84 19.54 -1.08
C GLU A 19 -2.17 20.65 -0.26
N LYS A 20 -2.69 20.90 0.95
CA LYS A 20 -2.13 21.90 1.86
C LYS A 20 -0.72 21.52 2.32
N THR A 21 -0.52 20.28 2.74
CA THR A 21 0.78 19.77 3.19
C THR A 21 1.81 19.84 2.07
N VAL A 22 1.46 19.43 0.85
CA VAL A 22 2.34 19.55 -0.34
C VAL A 22 2.68 21.01 -0.64
N LYS A 23 1.71 21.92 -0.55
CA LYS A 23 1.93 23.35 -0.76
C LYS A 23 2.89 23.94 0.27
N GLN A 24 2.75 23.56 1.54
CA GLN A 24 3.63 23.98 2.65
C GLN A 24 5.05 23.43 2.50
N LEU A 25 5.19 22.16 2.09
CA LEU A 25 6.48 21.54 1.81
C LEU A 25 7.20 22.25 0.64
N LYS A 26 6.47 22.54 -0.45
CA LYS A 26 7.03 23.26 -1.61
C LYS A 26 7.44 24.70 -1.30
N SER A 27 6.74 25.37 -0.38
CA SER A 27 7.04 26.75 0.01
C SER A 27 8.11 26.85 1.10
N GLY A 28 8.60 25.73 1.63
CA GLY A 28 9.65 25.69 2.68
C GLY A 28 9.16 26.09 4.07
N TYR A 29 7.84 26.32 4.24
CA TYR A 29 7.25 26.69 5.53
C TYR A 29 6.99 25.46 6.40
N LEU A 30 8.07 24.81 6.84
CA LEU A 30 8.03 23.58 7.64
C LEU A 30 7.42 23.78 9.04
N SER A 31 7.38 25.01 9.56
CA SER A 31 6.82 25.34 10.87
C SER A 31 5.30 25.17 10.98
N GLN A 32 4.60 25.13 9.85
CA GLN A 32 3.14 24.93 9.79
C GLN A 32 2.74 23.56 9.24
N VAL A 33 3.72 22.71 8.91
CA VAL A 33 3.46 21.35 8.44
C VAL A 33 3.03 20.51 9.64
N ASP A 34 1.96 19.76 9.45
CA ASP A 34 1.51 18.76 10.40
C ASP A 34 2.43 17.53 10.34
N LEU A 35 3.59 17.66 11.00
CA LEU A 35 4.66 16.66 10.94
C LEU A 35 4.24 15.31 11.53
N GLU A 36 3.37 15.30 12.54
CA GLU A 36 2.91 14.05 13.17
C GLU A 36 2.13 13.20 12.19
N ASN A 37 1.09 13.77 11.55
CA ASN A 37 0.30 13.07 10.54
C ASN A 37 1.12 12.75 9.27
N LEU A 38 2.06 13.61 8.89
CA LEU A 38 2.94 13.35 7.74
C LEU A 38 3.89 12.17 7.99
N ILE A 39 4.51 12.10 9.17
CA ILE A 39 5.39 10.97 9.54
C ILE A 39 4.58 9.69 9.59
N GLU A 40 3.41 9.71 10.24
CA GLU A 40 2.55 8.53 10.31
C GLU A 40 2.20 8.04 8.91
N GLU A 41 1.86 8.93 7.98
CA GLU A 41 1.54 8.55 6.60
C GLU A 41 2.75 7.99 5.84
N VAL A 42 3.92 8.59 5.97
CA VAL A 42 5.14 8.07 5.33
C VAL A 42 5.50 6.68 5.87
N GLU A 43 5.37 6.45 7.18
CA GLU A 43 5.52 5.12 7.78
C GLU A 43 4.40 4.16 7.37
N SER A 44 3.18 4.67 7.15
CA SER A 44 2.03 3.90 6.68
C SER A 44 2.28 3.36 5.27
N LEU A 45 2.88 4.17 4.38
CA LEU A 45 3.23 3.79 3.02
C LEU A 45 4.21 2.60 3.01
N GLY A 46 5.31 2.67 3.76
CA GLY A 46 6.26 1.55 3.85
C GLY A 46 5.65 0.27 4.45
N ARG A 47 4.72 0.41 5.42
CA ARG A 47 3.97 -0.72 5.97
C ARG A 47 2.93 -1.27 4.99
N ARG A 48 2.36 -0.44 4.12
CA ARG A 48 1.37 -0.83 3.11
C ARG A 48 2.02 -1.68 2.03
N ASP A 49 3.17 -1.25 1.50
CA ASP A 49 3.87 -1.99 0.44
C ASP A 49 4.33 -3.37 0.91
N LYS A 50 4.86 -3.47 2.13
CA LYS A 50 5.21 -4.76 2.75
C LYS A 50 4.00 -5.69 2.91
N ARG A 51 2.87 -5.15 3.37
CA ARG A 51 1.63 -5.93 3.52
C ARG A 51 1.10 -6.38 2.16
N GLU A 52 1.14 -5.52 1.16
CA GLU A 52 0.69 -5.86 -0.19
C GLU A 52 1.57 -6.92 -0.83
N LEU A 53 2.91 -6.82 -0.69
CA LEU A 53 3.86 -7.84 -1.13
C LEU A 53 3.50 -9.20 -0.53
N LYS A 54 3.32 -9.25 0.80
CA LYS A 54 2.95 -10.48 1.52
C LYS A 54 1.63 -11.07 1.00
N ASN A 55 0.59 -10.24 0.89
CA ASN A 55 -0.73 -10.69 0.42
C ASN A 55 -0.66 -11.25 -1.00
N ARG A 56 0.06 -10.58 -1.90
CA ARG A 56 0.25 -11.04 -3.29
C ARG A 56 0.99 -12.36 -3.36
N LEU A 57 2.02 -12.56 -2.54
CA LEU A 57 2.76 -13.83 -2.46
C LEU A 57 1.85 -14.96 -1.95
N ILE A 58 1.04 -14.70 -0.92
CA ILE A 58 0.07 -15.68 -0.41
C ILE A 58 -0.89 -16.10 -1.53
N THR A 59 -1.50 -15.14 -2.23
CA THR A 59 -2.41 -15.44 -3.35
C THR A 59 -1.68 -16.18 -4.47
N LEU A 60 -0.46 -15.79 -4.82
CA LEU A 60 0.33 -16.47 -5.84
C LEU A 60 0.53 -17.96 -5.49
N PHE A 61 0.97 -18.26 -4.26
CA PHE A 61 1.19 -19.63 -3.82
C PHE A 61 -0.11 -20.41 -3.72
N GLU A 62 -1.18 -19.82 -3.20
CA GLU A 62 -2.49 -20.44 -3.12
C GLU A 62 -2.99 -20.89 -4.51
N GLN A 63 -2.93 -20.00 -5.51
CA GLN A 63 -3.38 -20.31 -6.87
C GLN A 63 -2.47 -21.34 -7.55
N ALA A 64 -1.15 -21.28 -7.31
CA ALA A 64 -0.20 -22.25 -7.84
C ALA A 64 -0.44 -23.66 -7.26
N LEU A 65 -0.68 -23.76 -5.94
CA LEU A 65 -1.01 -25.01 -5.27
C LEU A 65 -2.35 -25.56 -5.75
N LYS A 66 -3.39 -24.72 -5.85
CA LYS A 66 -4.69 -25.10 -6.41
C LYS A 66 -4.53 -25.69 -7.82
N ARG A 67 -3.79 -25.01 -8.70
CA ARG A 67 -3.51 -25.49 -10.06
C ARG A 67 -2.76 -26.82 -10.10
N ARG A 68 -1.82 -27.05 -9.17
CA ARG A 68 -1.00 -28.26 -9.18
C ARG A 68 -1.72 -29.49 -8.61
N TYR A 69 -2.55 -29.29 -7.59
CA TYR A 69 -3.08 -30.39 -6.77
C TYR A 69 -4.59 -30.61 -6.90
N LEU A 70 -5.36 -29.64 -7.40
CA LEU A 70 -6.80 -29.80 -7.56
C LEU A 70 -7.16 -30.21 -9.00
N PRO A 71 -7.92 -31.29 -9.19
CA PRO A 71 -8.40 -31.73 -10.51
C PRO A 71 -9.66 -30.95 -10.93
N LEU A 72 -9.58 -29.61 -10.96
CA LEU A 72 -10.68 -28.72 -11.35
C LEU A 72 -10.31 -27.97 -12.63
N SER A 73 -10.36 -28.66 -13.77
CA SER A 73 -9.94 -28.16 -15.08
C SER A 73 -10.60 -26.85 -15.47
N ASP A 74 -11.88 -26.68 -15.13
CA ASP A 74 -12.65 -25.46 -15.45
C ASP A 74 -12.12 -24.22 -14.74
N CYS A 75 -11.43 -24.40 -13.61
CA CYS A 75 -10.86 -23.31 -12.82
C CYS A 75 -9.43 -22.93 -13.24
N TYR A 76 -8.74 -23.77 -14.02
CA TYR A 76 -7.31 -23.60 -14.32
C TYR A 76 -7.01 -22.27 -15.00
N ARG A 77 -7.85 -21.88 -15.96
CA ARG A 77 -7.70 -20.60 -16.66
C ARG A 77 -7.80 -19.41 -15.70
N GLY A 78 -8.75 -19.45 -14.76
CA GLY A 78 -8.92 -18.39 -13.76
C GLY A 78 -7.72 -18.29 -12.81
N TRP A 79 -7.18 -19.43 -12.39
CA TRP A 79 -5.99 -19.47 -11.54
C TRP A 79 -4.75 -18.95 -12.26
N GLU A 80 -4.54 -19.35 -13.52
CA GLU A 80 -3.42 -18.84 -14.33
C GLU A 80 -3.49 -17.33 -14.57
N VAL A 81 -4.67 -16.79 -14.85
CA VAL A 81 -4.88 -15.35 -14.98
C VAL A 81 -4.54 -14.64 -13.67
N THR A 82 -4.95 -15.21 -12.54
CA THR A 82 -4.66 -14.65 -11.21
C THR A 82 -3.15 -14.66 -10.92
N ILE A 83 -2.47 -15.78 -11.20
CA ILE A 83 -1.01 -15.92 -11.06
C ILE A 83 -0.29 -14.84 -11.88
N LYS A 84 -0.63 -14.71 -13.18
CA LYS A 84 0.00 -13.70 -14.06
C LYS A 84 -0.20 -12.28 -13.55
N ARG A 85 -1.41 -11.97 -13.07
CA ARG A 85 -1.73 -10.65 -12.49
C ARG A 85 -0.90 -10.38 -11.23
N CYS A 86 -0.86 -11.32 -10.30
CA CYS A 86 -0.05 -11.21 -9.09
C CYS A 86 1.43 -11.02 -9.43
N GLN A 87 1.97 -11.77 -10.40
CA GLN A 87 3.35 -11.62 -10.85
C GLN A 87 3.64 -10.24 -11.43
N SER A 88 2.74 -9.69 -12.25
CA SER A 88 2.88 -8.33 -12.79
C SER A 88 2.91 -7.30 -11.66
N GLN A 89 1.95 -7.37 -10.75
CA GLN A 89 1.84 -6.40 -9.66
C GLN A 89 3.00 -6.52 -8.65
N LEU A 90 3.53 -7.72 -8.45
CA LEU A 90 4.76 -7.92 -7.67
C LEU A 90 5.96 -7.23 -8.34
N LYS A 91 6.10 -7.33 -9.67
CA LYS A 91 7.16 -6.62 -10.39
C LYS A 91 7.04 -5.11 -10.26
N ASP A 92 5.82 -4.57 -10.30
CA ASP A 92 5.57 -3.14 -10.14
C ASP A 92 5.98 -2.68 -8.72
N ILE A 93 5.56 -3.40 -7.67
CA ILE A 93 5.94 -3.10 -6.29
C ILE A 93 7.46 -3.14 -6.10
N LEU A 94 8.14 -4.15 -6.66
CA LEU A 94 9.59 -4.28 -6.54
C LEU A 94 10.36 -3.23 -7.37
N LYS A 95 9.75 -2.70 -8.43
CA LYS A 95 10.30 -1.59 -9.21
C LYS A 95 10.22 -0.28 -8.42
N ASP A 96 9.09 -0.04 -7.77
CA ASP A 96 8.87 1.17 -6.97
C ASP A 96 9.66 1.14 -5.64
N SER A 97 9.83 -0.06 -5.07
CA SER A 97 10.54 -0.28 -3.81
C SER A 97 11.57 -1.43 -3.91
N PRO A 98 12.74 -1.22 -4.54
CA PRO A 98 13.77 -2.26 -4.72
C PRO A 98 14.31 -2.84 -3.41
N SER A 99 14.25 -2.08 -2.31
CA SER A 99 14.64 -2.53 -0.97
C SER A 99 13.76 -3.68 -0.44
N LEU A 100 12.59 -3.91 -1.03
CA LEU A 100 11.72 -5.04 -0.69
C LEU A 100 12.18 -6.35 -1.33
N CYS A 101 13.13 -6.34 -2.28
CA CYS A 101 13.71 -7.56 -2.85
C CYS A 101 14.54 -8.37 -1.84
N SER A 102 15.05 -7.74 -0.78
CA SER A 102 15.88 -8.39 0.24
C SER A 102 15.09 -8.89 1.46
N PHE A 103 13.77 -8.79 1.41
CA PHE A 103 12.86 -9.28 2.45
C PHE A 103 12.49 -10.74 2.19
#